data_AF-C4WUU3-F1
#
_entry.id   AF-C4WUU3-F1
#
_cell.length_a   1.000
_cell.length_b   1.000
_cell.length_c   1.000
_cell.angle_alpha   90.00
_cell.angle_beta   90.00
_cell.angle_gamma   90.00
#
_symmetry.space_group_name_H-M   'P 1'
#
loop_
_entity.id
_entity.type
_entity.pdbx_description
1 polymer ?
#
loop_
_entity_poly.entity_id
_entity_poly.type
_entity_poly.pdbx_seq_one_letter_code
_entity_poly.pdbx_strand_id
1 'polypeptide(L)'
;MDCVVACDLTETKSNNRAVLRLVYDSTALSSSIGDSAPSQQGTAVWSNFKHHDFEAEQKVAEDIVQKINNILELRCSVRRQEYISLRERKSHRRRSFHLGPR
;
A
#
# COMPACT_ATOMS: atom_id res chain seq x y z
N MET A 1 5.87 6.31 11.16
CA MET A 1 5.71 6.20 9.68
C MET A 1 5.91 4.77 9.17
N ASP A 2 6.31 3.81 10.00
CA ASP A 2 6.66 2.46 9.54
C ASP A 2 5.47 1.63 9.06
N CYS A 3 4.25 2.11 9.28
CA CYS A 3 3.01 1.50 8.80
C CYS A 3 2.74 1.81 7.32
N VAL A 4 3.28 2.87 6.75
CA VAL A 4 3.11 3.19 5.32
C VAL A 4 4.00 2.27 4.49
N VAL A 5 3.43 1.65 3.46
CA VAL A 5 4.14 0.67 2.61
C VAL A 5 4.17 1.03 1.13
N ALA A 6 3.21 1.84 0.66
CA ALA A 6 3.21 2.35 -0.70
C ALA A 6 2.44 3.67 -0.81
N CYS A 7 2.80 4.45 -1.83
CA CYS A 7 2.06 5.62 -2.27
C CYS A 7 2.15 5.70 -3.79
N ASP A 8 1.03 5.56 -4.48
CA ASP A 8 0.97 5.48 -5.94
C ASP A 8 -0.09 6.44 -6.47
N LEU A 9 0.16 7.03 -7.64
CA LEU A 9 -0.87 7.76 -8.38
C LEU A 9 -1.84 6.75 -9.01
N THR A 10 -3.13 6.86 -8.74
CA THR A 10 -4.15 5.92 -9.24
C THR A 10 -4.96 6.46 -10.41
N GLU A 11 -5.13 7.78 -10.49
CA GLU A 11 -5.91 8.42 -11.54
C GLU A 11 -5.36 9.82 -11.83
N THR A 12 -5.31 10.20 -13.11
CA THR A 12 -5.04 11.56 -13.57
C THR A 12 -6.25 12.06 -14.35
N LYS A 13 -6.90 13.12 -13.88
CA LYS A 13 -8.09 13.70 -14.49
C LYS A 13 -7.69 14.88 -15.39
N SER A 14 -8.49 15.14 -16.42
CA SER A 14 -8.25 16.23 -17.38
C SER A 14 -8.38 17.64 -16.79
N ASN A 15 -8.91 17.79 -15.57
CA ASN A 15 -9.11 19.06 -14.87
C ASN A 15 -7.95 19.43 -13.92
N ASN A 16 -6.72 19.02 -14.23
CA ASN A 16 -5.53 19.25 -13.40
C ASN A 16 -5.65 18.67 -11.98
N ARG A 17 -6.48 17.63 -11.79
CA ARG A 17 -6.61 16.88 -10.53
C ARG A 17 -6.10 15.47 -10.72
N ALA A 18 -5.53 14.92 -9.66
CA ALA A 18 -5.10 13.54 -9.62
C ALA A 18 -5.51 12.91 -8.29
N VAL A 19 -5.69 11.59 -8.31
CA VAL A 19 -5.95 10.78 -7.12
C VAL A 19 -4.69 9.98 -6.83
N LEU A 20 -4.19 10.10 -5.60
CA LEU A 20 -3.10 9.29 -5.07
C LEU A 20 -3.63 8.35 -3.98
N ARG A 21 -3.10 7.13 -3.93
CA ARG A 21 -3.44 6.11 -2.94
C ARG A 21 -2.27 5.86 -2.01
N LEU A 22 -2.50 6.11 -0.73
CA LEU A 22 -1.61 5.71 0.35
C LEU A 22 -2.02 4.32 0.86
N VAL A 23 -1.07 3.39 0.93
CA VAL A 23 -1.28 2.07 1.50
C VAL A 23 -0.52 1.96 2.80
N TYR A 24 -1.22 1.54 3.86
CA TYR A 24 -0.62 1.35 5.18
C TYR A 24 -1.12 0.09 5.86
N ASP A 25 -0.29 -0.49 6.72
CA ASP A 25 -0.65 -1.60 7.59
C ASP A 25 -1.43 -1.09 8.80
N SER A 26 -2.72 -1.46 8.87
CA SER A 26 -3.61 -1.07 9.96
C SER A 26 -3.30 -1.79 11.28
N THR A 27 -2.62 -2.94 11.24
CA THR A 27 -2.29 -3.72 12.45
C THR A 27 -1.20 -3.03 13.28
N ALA A 28 -0.26 -2.38 12.59
CA ALA A 28 0.78 -1.56 13.19
C ALA A 28 0.24 -0.28 13.86
N LEU A 29 -0.94 0.18 13.47
CA LEU A 29 -1.61 1.32 14.10
C LEU A 29 -2.40 0.87 15.34
N SER A 30 -3.10 -0.26 15.25
CA SER A 30 -3.86 -0.87 16.36
C SER A 30 -2.97 -1.26 17.54
N SER A 31 -1.70 -1.62 17.31
CA SER A 31 -0.74 -1.95 18.38
C SER A 31 -0.24 -0.72 19.15
N SER A 32 -0.46 0.51 18.64
CA SER A 32 -0.04 1.75 19.28
C SER A 32 -1.14 2.46 20.08
N ILE A 33 -2.40 2.09 19.86
CA ILE A 33 -3.57 2.61 20.56
C ILE A 33 -4.15 1.40 21.31
N GLY A 34 -3.68 1.19 22.55
CA GLY A 34 -4.04 0.03 23.34
C GLY A 34 -5.55 -0.12 23.50
N ASP A 35 -6.09 -1.22 22.98
CA ASP A 35 -7.26 -1.84 23.57
C ASP A 35 -7.06 -3.35 23.58
N SER A 36 -7.09 -3.90 24.79
CA SER A 36 -6.88 -5.32 25.05
C SER A 36 -8.21 -6.04 24.84
N ALA A 37 -8.44 -6.57 23.64
CA ALA A 37 -9.49 -7.55 23.41
C ALA A 37 -8.87 -8.84 22.83
N PRO A 38 -8.87 -9.97 23.57
CA PRO A 38 -8.32 -11.22 23.08
C PRO A 38 -9.39 -11.94 22.26
N SER A 39 -9.57 -11.56 20.99
CA SER A 39 -10.29 -12.43 20.06
C SER A 39 -9.35 -13.51 19.57
N GLN A 40 -9.38 -14.65 20.27
CA GLN A 40 -8.93 -15.94 19.77
C GLN A 40 -9.52 -16.17 18.36
N GLN A 41 -8.67 -16.18 17.33
CA GLN A 41 -8.83 -17.09 16.19
C GLN A 41 -7.58 -17.02 15.32
N GLY A 42 -6.93 -18.18 15.18
CA GLY A 42 -5.78 -18.40 14.32
C GLY A 42 -6.14 -18.31 12.85
N THR A 43 -6.29 -17.08 12.34
CA THR A 43 -6.32 -16.77 10.92
C THR A 43 -5.05 -16.01 10.59
N ALA A 44 -4.32 -16.46 9.57
CA ALA A 44 -2.98 -16.03 9.20
C ALA A 44 -2.75 -14.51 9.32
N VAL A 45 -1.53 -14.15 9.73
CA VAL A 45 -0.94 -12.80 9.78
C VAL A 45 -0.86 -12.21 8.36
N TRP A 46 -2.00 -12.05 7.71
CA TRP A 46 -2.11 -11.27 6.50
C TRP A 46 -2.17 -9.82 6.96
N SER A 47 -1.05 -9.12 6.83
CA SER A 47 -0.91 -7.69 7.09
C SER A 47 -2.15 -6.98 6.51
N ASN A 48 -2.99 -6.41 7.39
CA ASN A 48 -4.25 -5.75 7.01
C ASN A 48 -3.91 -4.41 6.35
N PHE A 49 -3.49 -4.46 5.09
CA PHE A 49 -3.21 -3.28 4.29
C PHE A 49 -4.53 -2.56 3.96
N LYS A 50 -4.62 -1.30 4.39
CA LYS A 50 -5.72 -0.39 4.08
C LYS A 50 -5.28 0.65 3.07
N HIS A 51 -6.24 1.18 2.33
CA HIS A 51 -6.04 2.20 1.31
C HIS A 51 -6.70 3.50 1.73
N HIS A 52 -6.00 4.62 1.53
CA HIS A 52 -6.57 5.96 1.58
C HIS A 52 -6.29 6.69 0.29
N ASP A 53 -7.37 7.10 -0.36
CA ASP A 53 -7.32 7.81 -1.62
C ASP A 53 -7.48 9.31 -1.33
N PHE A 54 -6.52 10.10 -1.80
CA PHE A 54 -6.54 11.56 -1.69
C PHE A 54 -6.64 12.14 -3.08
N GLU A 55 -7.51 13.15 -3.24
CA GLU A 55 -7.59 13.92 -4.46
C GLU A 55 -6.94 15.28 -4.25
N ALA A 56 -6.02 15.64 -5.14
CA ALA A 56 -5.31 16.91 -5.10
C ALA A 56 -5.09 17.44 -6.52
N GLU A 57 -4.53 18.65 -6.62
CA GLU A 57 -3.98 19.13 -7.88
C GLU A 57 -2.89 18.18 -8.37
N GLN A 58 -2.79 17.96 -9.69
CA GLN A 58 -1.87 17.00 -10.28
C GLN A 58 -0.43 17.19 -9.78
N LYS A 59 0.09 18.41 -9.86
CA LYS A 59 1.46 18.72 -9.40
C LYS A 59 1.67 18.42 -7.91
N VAL A 60 0.67 18.71 -7.09
CA VAL A 60 0.72 18.44 -5.64
C VAL A 60 0.70 16.94 -5.37
N ALA A 61 -0.14 16.18 -6.09
CA ALA A 61 -0.19 14.73 -5.97
C ALA A 61 1.14 14.07 -6.36
N GLU A 62 1.75 14.51 -7.47
CA GLU A 62 3.07 14.08 -7.93
C GLU A 62 4.15 14.34 -6.86
N ASP A 63 4.20 15.56 -6.32
CA ASP A 63 5.15 15.95 -5.27
C ASP A 63 4.99 15.09 -4.00
N ILE A 64 3.74 14.81 -3.59
CA ILE A 64 3.45 13.98 -2.42
C ILE A 64 3.94 12.54 -2.65
N VAL A 65 3.58 11.95 -3.79
CA VAL A 65 3.99 10.58 -4.16
C VAL A 65 5.51 10.48 -4.17
N GLN A 66 6.21 11.44 -4.78
CA GLN A 66 7.67 11.45 -4.84
C GLN A 66 8.29 11.53 -3.44
N LYS A 67 7.82 12.46 -2.59
CA LYS A 67 8.35 12.64 -1.23
C LYS A 67 8.14 11.40 -0.37
N ILE A 68 6.95 10.78 -0.42
CA ILE A 68 6.67 9.57 0.35
C ILE A 68 7.54 8.42 -0.13
N ASN A 69 7.66 8.20 -1.44
CA ASN A 69 8.50 7.13 -1.97
C ASN A 69 9.98 7.31 -1.60
N ASN A 70 10.51 8.54 -1.65
CA ASN A 70 11.87 8.83 -1.17
C ASN A 70 12.04 8.47 0.32
N ILE A 71 11.09 8.85 1.18
CA ILE A 71 11.14 8.49 2.62
C ILE A 71 11.13 6.98 2.80
N LEU A 72 10.25 6.28 2.07
CA LEU A 72 10.15 4.84 2.16
C LEU A 72 11.42 4.14 1.65
N GLU A 73 12.13 4.71 0.67
CA GLU A 73 13.38 4.15 0.11
C GLU A 73 14.51 4.28 1.11
N LEU A 74 14.60 5.42 1.80
CA LEU A 74 15.61 5.66 2.82
C LEU A 74 15.42 4.81 4.08
N ARG A 75 14.20 4.33 4.36
CA ARG A 75 13.88 3.66 5.64
C ARG A 75 13.82 2.14 5.63
N CYS A 76 14.11 1.43 4.52
CA CYS A 76 14.27 -0.04 4.42
C CYS A 76 13.42 -0.88 5.42
N SER A 77 12.11 -0.60 5.55
CA SER A 77 11.29 -1.27 6.56
C SER A 77 10.93 -2.69 6.13
N VAL A 78 10.98 -3.64 7.07
CA VAL A 78 10.61 -5.05 6.81
C VAL A 78 9.19 -5.17 6.25
N ARG A 79 8.26 -4.36 6.75
CA ARG A 79 6.87 -4.31 6.25
C ARG A 79 6.77 -3.85 4.79
N ARG A 80 7.63 -2.92 4.36
CA ARG A 80 7.68 -2.52 2.95
C ARG A 80 8.17 -3.68 2.08
N GLN A 81 9.18 -4.42 2.52
CA GLN A 81 9.68 -5.61 1.80
C GLN A 81 8.59 -6.68 1.69
N GLU A 82 7.87 -6.98 2.77
CA GLU A 82 6.74 -7.92 2.76
C GLU A 82 5.63 -7.49 1.79
N TYR A 83 5.29 -6.21 1.77
CA TYR A 83 4.30 -5.65 0.85
C TYR A 83 4.75 -5.78 -0.62
N ILE A 84 6.02 -5.49 -0.92
CA ILE A 84 6.58 -5.65 -2.26
C ILE A 84 6.47 -7.12 -2.70
N SER A 85 6.92 -8.07 -1.88
CA SER A 85 6.84 -9.51 -2.18
C SER A 85 5.39 -10.00 -2.33
N LEU A 86 4.44 -9.44 -1.56
CA LEU A 86 3.01 -9.74 -1.72
C LEU A 86 2.46 -9.23 -3.05
N ARG A 87 2.83 -7.99 -3.43
CA ARG A 87 2.42 -7.36 -4.69
C ARG A 87 2.98 -8.11 -5.89
N GLU A 88 4.23 -8.58 -5.82
CA GLU A 88 4.86 -9.43 -6.85
C GLU A 88 4.15 -10.77 -7.01
N ARG A 89 3.82 -11.46 -5.91
CA ARG A 89 3.03 -12.71 -5.95
C ARG A 89 1.66 -12.54 -6.60
N LYS A 90 0.97 -11.43 -6.31
CA LYS A 90 -0.32 -11.10 -6.96
C LYS A 90 -0.15 -10.81 -8.45
N SER A 91 0.92 -10.12 -8.85
CA SER A 91 1.25 -9.84 -10.26
C SER A 91 1.54 -11.13 -11.05
N HIS A 92 2.34 -12.05 -10.49
CA HIS A 92 2.72 -13.29 -11.16
C HIS A 92 1.51 -14.20 -11.43
N ARG A 93 0.57 -14.28 -10.48
CA ARG A 93 -0.70 -14.98 -10.68
C ARG A 93 -1.52 -14.42 -11.83
N ARG A 94 -1.54 -13.10 -12.05
CA ARG A 94 -2.30 -12.51 -13.16
C ARG A 94 -1.70 -12.83 -14.53
N ARG A 95 -0.39 -13.03 -14.61
CA ARG A 95 0.33 -13.39 -15.85
C ARG A 95 0.29 -14.88 -16.17
N SER A 96 0.04 -15.76 -15.19
CA SER A 96 0.04 -17.21 -15.42
C SER A 96 -1.23 -17.75 -16.08
N PHE A 97 -2.29 -16.95 -16.26
CA PHE A 97 -3.57 -17.40 -16.83
C PHE A 97 -3.66 -17.26 -18.36
N HIS A 98 -2.55 -17.13 -19.09
CA HIS A 98 -2.57 -16.93 -20.55
C HIS A 98 -1.92 -18.09 -21.34
N LEU A 99 -1.69 -19.24 -20.70
CA LEU A 99 -1.18 -20.44 -21.35
C LEU A 99 -2.27 -21.53 -21.38
N GLY A 100 -3.27 -21.33 -22.24
CA GLY A 100 -4.21 -22.37 -22.64
C GLY A 100 -4.01 -22.68 -24.13
N PRO A 101 -3.92 -23.94 -24.56
CA PRO A 101 -3.77 -24.28 -25.98
C PRO A 101 -5.03 -23.88 -26.75
N ARG A 102 -4.85 -23.21 -27.89
CA ARG A 102 -5.89 -23.11 -28.93
C ARG A 102 -5.77 -24.31 -29.86
#